data_AF-A0A920HY91-F1
#
_entry.id   AF-A0A920HY91-F1
#
_cell.length_a   1.000
_cell.length_b   1.000
_cell.length_c   1.000
_cell.angle_alpha   90.00
_cell.angle_beta   90.00
_cell.angle_gamma   90.00
#
_symmetry.space_group_name_H-M   'P 1'
#
loop_
_entity.id
_entity.type
_entity.pdbx_description
1 polymer ?
#
loop_
_entity_poly.entity_id
_entity_poly.type
_entity_poly.pdbx_seq_one_letter_code
_entity_poly.pdbx_strand_id
1 'polypeptide(L)' 'MDYSSITSCQSNCVVPSWDCDGQGNCYDPGTGNGLYGSLTVCQSNCVVPSWDCDGQGNCYDPGLVMEHIAHCLHVSQIV' A
#
# COMPACT_ATOMS: atom_id res chain seq x y z
N MET A 1 -4.16 33.05 -9.34
CA MET A 1 -2.92 32.32 -9.02
C MET A 1 -2.11 32.29 -10.30
N ASP A 2 -1.00 33.02 -10.34
CA ASP A 2 -0.18 33.18 -11.53
C ASP A 2 1.09 32.34 -11.33
N TYR A 3 1.32 31.37 -12.21
CA TYR A 3 2.48 30.48 -12.13
C TYR A 3 3.46 30.88 -13.23
N SER A 4 4.70 31.20 -12.86
CA SER A 4 5.75 31.64 -13.79
C SER A 4 6.32 30.51 -14.66
N SER A 5 5.83 29.27 -14.53
CA SER A 5 6.18 28.14 -15.39
C SER A 5 5.08 27.08 -15.43
N ILE A 6 5.01 26.33 -16.53
CA ILE A 6 4.11 25.18 -16.68
C ILE A 6 4.37 24.12 -15.58
N THR A 7 5.64 23.91 -15.24
CA THR A 7 6.07 22.99 -14.19
C THR A 7 5.53 23.41 -12.83
N SER A 8 5.60 24.71 -12.50
CA SER A 8 5.03 25.24 -11.24
C SER A 8 3.52 25.07 -11.18
N CYS A 9 2.81 25.29 -12.29
CA CYS A 9 1.35 25.09 -12.36
C CYS A 9 0.98 23.61 -12.16
N GLN A 10 1.68 22.71 -12.85
CA GLN A 10 1.45 21.27 -12.78
C GLN A 10 1.74 20.70 -11.39
N SER A 11 2.83 21.10 -10.74
CA SER A 11 3.15 20.69 -9.37
C SER A 11 2.14 21.20 -8.33
N ASN A 12 1.48 22.33 -8.59
CA ASN A 12 0.44 22.85 -7.70
C ASN A 12 -0.96 22.25 -7.98
N CYS A 13 -1.15 21.57 -9.11
CA CYS A 13 -2.41 20.90 -9.45
C CYS A 13 -2.41 19.41 -9.11
N VAL A 14 -1.40 18.93 -8.36
CA VAL A 14 -1.38 17.56 -7.90
C VAL A 14 -2.45 17.39 -6.81
N VAL A 15 -3.48 16.60 -7.12
CA VAL A 15 -4.50 16.23 -6.13
C VAL A 15 -3.85 15.28 -5.12
N PRO A 16 -4.08 15.47 -3.81
CA PRO A 16 -3.59 14.54 -2.80
C PRO A 16 -4.06 13.12 -3.11
N SER A 17 -3.12 12.19 -3.10
CA SER A 17 -3.35 10.77 -3.32
C SER A 17 -2.53 9.99 -2.31
N TRP A 18 -2.89 8.75 -2.01
CA TRP A 18 -2.25 7.99 -0.94
C TRP A 18 -1.91 6.59 -1.39
N ASP A 19 -0.72 6.13 -1.02
CA ASP A 19 -0.26 4.75 -1.18
C ASP A 19 0.04 4.12 0.19
N CYS A 20 0.00 2.79 0.22
CA CYS A 20 0.32 2.00 1.39
C CYS A 20 1.78 1.54 1.34
N ASP A 21 2.52 1.67 2.45
CA ASP A 21 3.91 1.21 2.56
C ASP A 21 4.06 -0.31 2.84
N GLY A 22 2.94 -1.04 2.90
CA GLY A 22 2.87 -2.46 3.25
C GLY A 22 3.07 -2.75 4.74
N GLN A 23 3.25 -1.71 5.57
CA GLN A 23 3.43 -1.79 7.02
C GLN A 23 2.30 -1.05 7.76
N GLY A 24 1.17 -0.82 7.07
CA GLY A 24 -0.01 -0.18 7.64
C GLY A 24 0.04 1.35 7.66
N ASN A 25 1.07 1.96 7.07
CA ASN A 25 1.17 3.41 6.96
C ASN A 25 0.79 3.89 5.56
N CYS A 26 0.09 5.01 5.54
CA CYS A 26 -0.29 5.72 4.32
C CYS A 26 0.58 6.94 4.12
N TYR A 27 1.07 7.13 2.91
CA TYR A 27 1.86 8.29 2.53
C TYR A 27 1.36 8.87 1.20
N ASP A 28 1.51 10.18 1.02
CA ASP A 28 1.22 10.84 -0.25
C ASP A 28 2.47 10.80 -1.15
N PRO A 29 2.43 10.16 -2.33
CA PRO A 29 3.57 10.12 -3.25
C PRO A 29 3.85 11.48 -3.89
N GLY A 30 2.97 12.47 -3.76
CA GLY A 30 3.14 13.80 -4.36
C GLY A 30 3.05 13.82 -5.89
N THR A 31 2.57 12.73 -6.49
CA THR A 31 2.38 12.57 -7.94
C THR A 31 0.91 12.67 -8.36
N GLY A 32 -0.02 12.55 -7.41
CA GLY A 32 -1.47 12.50 -7.67
C GLY A 32 -1.94 11.18 -8.27
N ASN A 33 -1.06 10.17 -8.32
CA ASN A 33 -1.33 8.85 -8.88
C ASN A 33 -1.36 7.74 -7.80
N GLY A 34 -1.43 8.10 -6.52
CA GLY A 34 -1.57 7.13 -5.44
C GLY A 34 -2.89 6.36 -5.56
N LEU A 35 -2.88 5.11 -5.08
CA LEU A 35 -3.97 4.16 -5.21
C LEU A 35 -5.28 4.64 -4.56
N TYR A 36 -5.17 5.42 -3.48
CA TYR A 36 -6.31 5.88 -2.70
C TYR A 36 -6.49 7.40 -2.80
N GLY A 37 -7.71 7.85 -3.07
CA GLY A 37 -8.04 9.28 -3.15
C GLY A 37 -8.19 9.98 -1.80
N SER A 38 -8.04 9.28 -0.66
CA SER A 38 -8.07 9.89 0.66
C SER A 38 -7.28 9.09 1.69
N LEU A 39 -6.76 9.78 2.71
CA LEU A 39 -6.01 9.17 3.81
C LEU A 39 -6.85 8.11 4.54
N THR A 40 -8.12 8.40 4.83
CA THR A 40 -9.00 7.46 5.56
C THR A 40 -9.24 6.18 4.77
N VAL A 41 -9.45 6.28 3.45
CA VAL A 41 -9.59 5.11 2.59
C VAL A 41 -8.29 4.32 2.58
N CYS A 42 -7.14 5.00 2.45
CA CYS A 42 -5.86 4.33 2.54
C CYS A 42 -5.70 3.61 3.90
N GLN A 43 -5.92 4.28 5.03
CA GLN A 43 -5.75 3.67 6.36
C GLN A 43 -6.68 2.49 6.62
N SER A 44 -7.89 2.51 6.04
CA SER A 44 -8.83 1.41 6.15
C SER A 44 -8.44 0.18 5.32
N ASN A 45 -7.65 0.36 4.25
CA ASN A 45 -7.25 -0.71 3.33
C ASN A 45 -5.76 -1.07 3.43
N CYS A 46 -4.95 -0.20 4.02
CA CYS A 46 -3.52 -0.39 4.26
C CYS A 46 -3.37 -1.21 5.53
N VAL A 47 -3.49 -2.52 5.37
CA VAL A 47 -3.34 -3.49 6.45
C VAL A 47 -1.93 -4.05 6.45
N VAL A 48 -1.39 -4.26 7.65
CA VAL A 48 -0.14 -5.01 7.84
C VAL A 48 -0.47 -6.48 7.59
N PRO A 49 0.22 -7.15 6.66
CA PRO A 49 0.03 -8.57 6.48
C PRO A 49 0.37 -9.32 7.77
N SER A 50 -0.56 -10.13 8.27
CA SER A 50 -0.34 -10.94 9.48
C SER A 50 -0.36 -12.41 9.08
N TRP A 51 0.80 -12.98 8.77
CA TRP A 51 0.84 -14.37 8.33
C TRP A 51 0.75 -15.32 9.54
N ASP A 52 -0.30 -16.13 9.58
CA ASP A 52 -0.38 -17.31 10.45
C ASP A 52 -0.01 -18.55 9.64
N CYS A 53 0.82 -19.43 10.19
CA CYS A 53 1.31 -20.63 9.52
C CYS A 53 0.88 -21.88 10.28
N ASP A 54 0.25 -22.82 9.57
CA ASP A 54 -0.39 -24.03 10.13
C ASP A 54 0.58 -25.18 10.48
N GLY A 55 1.90 -24.93 10.39
CA GLY A 55 2.95 -25.92 10.59
C GLY A 55 3.07 -26.98 9.48
N GLN A 56 2.25 -26.92 8.43
CA GLN A 56 2.24 -27.87 7.30
C GLN A 56 2.76 -27.24 6.00
N GLY A 57 3.28 -26.01 6.07
CA GLY A 57 3.84 -25.28 4.93
C GLY A 57 2.85 -24.31 4.28
N ASN A 58 1.63 -24.17 4.82
CA ASN A 58 0.68 -23.15 4.39
C ASN A 58 0.74 -21.97 5.37
N CYS A 59 0.77 -20.76 4.82
CA CYS A 59 0.56 -19.55 5.59
C CYS A 59 -0.62 -18.78 5.00
N TYR A 60 -1.48 -18.27 5.87
CA TYR A 60 -2.66 -17.51 5.51
C TYR A 60 -2.66 -16.20 6.30
N ASP A 61 -3.17 -15.13 5.69
CA ASP A 61 -3.34 -13.85 6.36
C ASP A 61 -4.79 -13.72 6.83
N PRO A 62 -5.09 -13.81 8.14
CA PRO A 62 -6.43 -13.65 8.66
C PRO A 62 -6.93 -12.19 8.59
N GLY A 63 -6.05 -11.23 8.26
CA GLY A 63 -6.35 -9.80 8.17
C GLY A 63 -6.83 -9.31 6.80
N LEU A 64 -6.79 -10.14 5.76
CA LEU A 64 -7.21 -9.71 4.42
C LEU A 64 -8.70 -9.91 4.18
N VAL A 65 -9.41 -8.80 3.97
CA VAL A 65 -10.63 -8.79 3.17
C VAL A 65 -10.24 -9.07 1.71
N MET A 66 -10.22 -10.37 1.37
CA MET A 66 -10.21 -10.93 0.01
C MET A 66 -8.90 -10.79 -0.81
N GLU A 67 -8.44 -11.95 -1.30
CA GLU A 67 -7.76 -12.17 -2.60
C GLU A 67 -6.24 -12.39 -2.69
N HIS A 68 -5.47 -12.57 -1.62
CA HIS A 68 -4.07 -13.01 -1.78
C HIS A 68 -3.68 -14.18 -0.87
N ILE A 69 -3.91 -15.40 -1.37
CA ILE A 69 -3.15 -16.59 -0.94
C ILE A 69 -1.73 -16.40 -1.46
N ALA A 70 -0.84 -15.82 -0.66
CA ALA A 70 0.59 -15.83 -1.00
C ALA A 70 1.14 -17.21 -0.65
N HIS A 71 1.55 -17.99 -1.65
CA HIS A 71 2.44 -19.11 -1.40
C HIS A 71 3.70 -18.56 -0.75
N CYS A 72 3.98 -19.00 0.49
CA CYS A 72 5.17 -18.62 1.23
C CYS A 72 6.43 -19.07 0.46
N LEU A 73 6.98 -18.19 -0.39
CA LEU A 73 8.19 -18.47 -1.17
C LEU A 73 9.48 -18.38 -0.33
N HIS A 74 9.43 -18.75 0.95
CA HIS A 74 10.57 -18.73 1.87
C HIS A 74 10.80 -20.03 2.65
N VAL A 75 10.24 -21.17 2.23
CA VAL A 75 10.63 -22.48 2.78
C VAL A 75 11.99 -22.94 2.22
N SER A 76 13.04 -22.13 2.38
CA SER A 76 14.42 -22.51 2.02
C SER A 76 15.46 -22.10 3.05
N GLN A 77 15.11 -22.08 4.33
CA GLN A 77 16.09 -22.09 5.42
C GLN A 77 15.64 -23.05 6.55
N ILE A 78 15.31 -24.30 6.22
CA ILE A 78 15.40 -25.42 7.16
C ILE A 78 16.03 -26.61 6.41
N VAL A 79 17.35 -26.54 6.29
CA VAL A 79 18.28 -27.68 6.41
C VAL A 79 19.45 -27.22 7.28
#